data_AF-A0A957KX76-F1
#
_entry.id   AF-A0A957KX76-F1
#
_cell.length_a   1.000
_cell.length_b   1.000
_cell.length_c   1.000
_cell.angle_alpha   90.00
_cell.angle_beta   90.00
_cell.angle_gamma   90.00
#
_symmetry.space_group_name_H-M   'P 1'
#
loop_
_entity.id
_entity.type
_entity.pdbx_description
1 polymer ?
#
loop_
_entity_poly.entity_id
_entity_poly.type
_entity_poly.pdbx_seq_one_letter_code
_entity_poly.pdbx_strand_id
1 'polypeptide(L)'
;PFTVWRSEFQAYLAGDLTHMSRYVGGEQAVVSIAEQLTLWWLAVIEWYVAQREQGIPALSVSYAELVATKAETLSAIFRYCGLPTSSVDDGLRAYERDSQAGTVMARENPAQVNSQHLTPAELAAVQAIIERHPLVGKPDFAMP
;
A
#
# COMPACT_ATOMS: atom_id res chain seq x y z
N PRO A 1 -20.76 7.77 -0.24
CA PRO A 1 -20.74 7.62 1.24
C PRO A 1 -19.72 6.56 1.66
N PHE A 2 -19.03 6.72 2.78
CA PHE A 2 -17.99 5.78 3.25
C PHE A 2 -18.46 4.31 3.33
N THR A 3 -19.75 4.09 3.58
CA THR A 3 -20.38 2.76 3.60
C THR A 3 -20.41 2.08 2.22
N VAL A 4 -20.61 2.83 1.15
CA VAL A 4 -20.56 2.33 -0.24
C VAL A 4 -19.13 1.97 -0.62
N TRP A 5 -18.17 2.83 -0.25
CA TRP A 5 -16.74 2.58 -0.47
C TRP A 5 -16.27 1.31 0.26
N ARG A 6 -16.68 1.13 1.52
CA ARG A 6 -16.34 -0.06 2.30
C ARG A 6 -16.87 -1.35 1.66
N SER A 7 -18.12 -1.35 1.18
CA SER A 7 -18.69 -2.54 0.53
C SER A 7 -18.01 -2.85 -0.81
N GLU A 8 -17.68 -1.83 -1.60
CA GLU A 8 -16.98 -2.00 -2.89
C GLU A 8 -15.54 -2.48 -2.67
N PHE A 9 -14.84 -1.91 -1.70
CA PHE A 9 -13.48 -2.32 -1.35
C PHE A 9 -13.44 -3.74 -0.74
N GLN A 10 -14.40 -4.09 0.11
CA GLN A 10 -14.51 -5.44 0.65
C GLN A 10 -14.89 -6.46 -0.44
N ALA A 11 -15.78 -6.12 -1.38
CA ALA A 11 -16.10 -6.99 -2.50
C ALA A 11 -14.95 -7.11 -3.51
N TYR A 12 -14.11 -6.08 -3.64
CA TYR A 12 -12.89 -6.12 -4.45
C TYR A 12 -11.81 -6.99 -3.80
N LEU A 13 -11.54 -6.81 -2.50
CA LEU A 13 -10.58 -7.63 -1.75
C LEU A 13 -11.04 -9.07 -1.54
N ALA A 14 -12.34 -9.30 -1.36
CA ALA A 14 -12.96 -10.62 -1.33
C ALA A 14 -13.27 -11.16 -2.73
N GLY A 15 -13.00 -10.34 -3.76
CA GLY A 15 -13.22 -10.66 -5.15
C GLY A 15 -12.23 -11.71 -5.62
N ASP A 16 -12.58 -12.34 -6.73
CA ASP A 16 -11.75 -13.34 -7.36
C ASP A 16 -10.50 -12.68 -7.97
N LEU A 17 -9.36 -12.81 -7.28
CA LEU A 17 -8.05 -12.41 -7.78
C LEU A 17 -7.54 -13.34 -8.92
N THR A 18 -8.42 -14.15 -9.52
CA THR A 18 -8.07 -14.97 -10.68
C THR A 18 -7.47 -14.14 -11.82
N HIS A 19 -7.86 -12.87 -12.01
CA HIS A 19 -7.19 -12.04 -13.03
C HIS A 19 -5.73 -11.71 -12.69
N MET A 20 -5.36 -11.75 -11.40
CA MET A 20 -4.00 -11.58 -10.90
C MET A 20 -3.18 -12.88 -11.00
N SER A 21 -3.83 -14.04 -11.06
CA SER A 21 -3.16 -15.35 -11.17
C SER A 21 -2.23 -15.43 -12.38
N ARG A 22 -2.51 -14.67 -13.46
CA ARG A 22 -1.67 -14.58 -14.66
C ARG A 22 -0.25 -14.05 -14.40
N TYR A 23 -0.04 -13.36 -13.29
CA TYR A 23 1.28 -12.81 -12.93
C TYR A 23 2.13 -13.80 -12.14
N VAL A 24 1.51 -14.80 -11.52
CA VAL A 24 2.18 -15.97 -10.93
C VAL A 24 2.27 -17.03 -12.02
N GLY A 25 3.42 -17.71 -12.15
CA GLY A 25 3.68 -18.58 -13.30
C GLY A 25 2.73 -19.78 -13.42
N GLY A 26 1.64 -19.64 -14.17
CA GLY A 26 0.76 -20.72 -14.66
C GLY A 26 -0.24 -21.30 -13.65
N GLU A 27 -1.31 -21.94 -14.16
CA GLU A 27 -2.56 -22.35 -13.48
C GLU A 27 -2.44 -23.34 -12.29
N GLN A 28 -1.24 -23.72 -11.84
CA GLN A 28 -1.06 -24.71 -10.76
C GLN A 28 0.03 -24.36 -9.72
N ALA A 29 0.42 -23.09 -9.60
CA ALA A 29 1.39 -22.69 -8.58
C ALA A 29 0.74 -22.57 -7.19
N VAL A 30 1.26 -23.32 -6.21
CA VAL A 30 1.05 -22.98 -4.80
C VAL A 30 1.69 -21.61 -4.57
N VAL A 31 0.88 -20.59 -4.34
CA VAL A 31 1.33 -19.21 -4.15
C VAL A 31 1.90 -19.06 -2.75
N SER A 32 3.15 -18.58 -2.64
CA SER A 32 3.74 -18.22 -1.36
C SER A 32 3.06 -17.00 -0.74
N ILE A 33 3.23 -16.79 0.57
CA ILE A 33 2.68 -15.61 1.25
C ILE A 33 3.21 -14.30 0.63
N ALA A 34 4.50 -14.25 0.28
CA ALA A 34 5.10 -13.07 -0.35
C ALA A 34 4.47 -12.75 -1.71
N GLU A 35 4.26 -13.77 -2.54
CA GLU A 35 3.58 -13.61 -3.83
C GLU A 35 2.12 -13.17 -3.63
N GLN A 36 1.40 -13.79 -2.69
CA GLN A 36 0.00 -13.42 -2.38
C GLN A 36 -0.12 -11.96 -1.94
N LEU A 37 0.75 -11.50 -1.04
CA LEU A 37 0.78 -10.10 -0.58
C LEU A 37 1.15 -9.14 -1.71
N THR A 38 2.01 -9.57 -2.65
CA THR A 38 2.36 -8.80 -3.85
C THR A 38 1.16 -8.64 -4.77
N LEU A 39 0.38 -9.71 -5.01
CA LEU A 39 -0.85 -9.63 -5.81
C LEU A 39 -1.89 -8.71 -5.16
N TRP A 40 -2.05 -8.76 -3.83
CA TRP A 40 -2.92 -7.84 -3.10
C TRP A 40 -2.48 -6.39 -3.26
N TRP A 41 -1.18 -6.13 -3.15
CA TRP A 41 -0.63 -4.79 -3.37
C TRP A 41 -0.90 -4.29 -4.79
N LEU A 42 -0.69 -5.12 -5.81
CA LEU A 42 -0.99 -4.79 -7.20
C LEU A 42 -2.48 -4.51 -7.45
N ALA A 43 -3.36 -5.33 -6.87
CA ALA A 43 -4.80 -5.14 -6.96
C ALA A 43 -5.21 -3.78 -6.34
N VAL A 44 -4.69 -3.43 -5.17
CA VAL A 44 -4.98 -2.12 -4.55
C VAL A 44 -4.52 -0.95 -5.44
N ILE A 45 -3.39 -1.09 -6.14
CA ILE A 45 -2.91 -0.09 -7.11
C ILE A 45 -3.83 0.02 -8.32
N GLU A 46 -4.19 -1.11 -8.96
CA GLU A 46 -5.13 -1.11 -10.08
C GLU A 46 -6.46 -0.47 -9.69
N TRP A 47 -6.99 -0.81 -8.52
CA TRP A 47 -8.21 -0.24 -7.99
C TRP A 47 -8.07 1.28 -7.80
N TYR A 48 -7.00 1.75 -7.16
CA TYR A 48 -6.77 3.18 -6.98
C TYR A 48 -6.77 3.93 -8.32
N VAL A 49 -6.05 3.41 -9.32
CA VAL A 49 -5.97 4.02 -10.65
C VAL A 49 -7.34 4.02 -11.33
N ALA A 50 -8.10 2.94 -11.25
CA ALA A 50 -9.45 2.87 -11.82
C ALA A 50 -10.39 3.90 -11.18
N GLN A 51 -10.36 4.07 -9.85
CA GLN A 51 -11.19 5.08 -9.17
C GLN A 51 -10.81 6.50 -9.58
N ARG A 52 -9.50 6.76 -9.70
CA ARG A 52 -8.94 8.02 -10.19
C ARG A 52 -9.43 8.36 -11.60
N GLU A 53 -9.41 7.38 -12.51
CA GLU A 53 -9.90 7.53 -13.89
C GLU A 53 -11.41 7.77 -13.96
N GLN A 54 -12.17 7.27 -12.99
CA GLN A 54 -13.60 7.56 -12.81
C GLN A 54 -13.87 8.94 -12.19
N GLY A 55 -12.83 9.73 -11.92
CA GLY A 55 -12.93 11.07 -11.34
C GLY A 55 -13.18 11.07 -9.83
N ILE A 56 -13.00 9.94 -9.14
CA ILE A 56 -13.04 9.91 -7.68
C ILE A 56 -11.76 10.58 -7.16
N PRO A 57 -11.88 11.66 -6.37
CA PRO A 57 -10.71 12.30 -5.80
C PRO A 57 -9.98 11.34 -4.85
N ALA A 58 -8.71 11.03 -5.14
CA ALA A 58 -7.83 10.31 -4.21
C ALA A 58 -6.41 10.91 -4.22
N LEU A 59 -5.88 11.23 -3.04
CA LEU A 59 -4.48 11.65 -2.87
C LEU A 59 -3.61 10.42 -2.65
N SER A 60 -2.63 10.18 -3.52
CA SER A 60 -1.56 9.23 -3.28
C SER A 60 -0.48 9.87 -2.39
N VAL A 61 0.02 9.11 -1.42
CA VAL A 61 1.14 9.51 -0.59
C VAL A 61 2.13 8.36 -0.53
N SER A 62 3.38 8.61 -0.95
CA SER A 62 4.44 7.63 -0.78
C SER A 62 4.88 7.56 0.67
N TYR A 63 5.08 6.35 1.19
CA TYR A 63 5.70 6.18 2.50
C TYR A 63 7.11 6.79 2.55
N ALA A 64 7.88 6.68 1.46
CA ALA A 64 9.21 7.27 1.38
C ALA A 64 9.18 8.80 1.47
N GLU A 65 8.22 9.46 0.81
CA GLU A 65 8.02 10.90 0.90
C GLU A 65 7.53 11.34 2.28
N LEU A 66 6.62 10.55 2.88
CA LEU A 66 6.13 10.80 4.23
C LEU A 66 7.24 10.73 5.28
N VAL A 67 8.24 9.87 5.08
CA VAL A 67 9.41 9.79 5.95
C VAL A 67 10.42 10.91 5.65
N ALA A 68 10.72 11.16 4.37
CA ALA A 68 11.76 12.12 3.96
C ALA A 68 11.33 13.60 4.10
N THR A 69 10.06 13.89 3.85
CA THR A 69 9.46 15.24 3.77
C THR A 69 8.14 15.29 4.55
N LYS A 70 8.22 14.89 5.83
CA LYS A 70 7.04 14.62 6.67
C LYS A 70 6.12 15.82 6.83
N ALA A 71 6.67 17.01 7.06
CA ALA A 71 5.89 18.23 7.29
C ALA A 71 5.16 18.68 6.01
N GLU A 72 5.85 18.62 4.88
CA GLU A 72 5.31 18.93 3.56
C GLU A 72 4.20 17.95 3.17
N THR A 73 4.46 16.65 3.39
CA THR A 73 3.51 15.58 3.08
C THR A 73 2.26 15.68 3.95
N LEU A 74 2.39 15.88 5.26
CA LEU A 74 1.23 16.08 6.14
C LEU A 74 0.46 17.35 5.78
N SER A 75 1.15 18.43 5.41
CA SER A 75 0.48 19.66 4.94
C SER A 75 -0.34 19.41 3.66
N ALA A 76 0.17 18.61 2.73
CA ALA A 76 -0.56 18.21 1.53
C ALA A 76 -1.80 17.38 1.86
N ILE A 77 -1.69 16.40 2.79
CA ILE A 77 -2.82 15.61 3.27
C ILE A 77 -3.88 16.50 3.92
N PHE A 78 -3.48 17.42 4.80
CA PHE A 78 -4.42 18.32 5.48
C PHE A 78 -5.16 19.19 4.48
N ARG A 79 -4.44 19.82 3.54
CA ARG A 79 -5.05 20.64 2.48
C ARG A 79 -6.03 19.83 1.64
N TYR A 80 -5.64 18.62 1.25
CA TYR A 80 -6.47 17.73 0.46
C TYR A 80 -7.76 17.33 1.18
N CYS A 81 -7.67 17.04 2.48
CA CYS A 81 -8.81 16.69 3.33
C CYS A 81 -9.64 17.90 3.79
N GLY A 82 -9.29 19.13 3.39
CA GLY A 82 -9.96 20.34 3.86
C GLY A 82 -9.72 20.65 5.35
N LEU A 83 -8.64 20.12 5.93
CA LEU A 83 -8.25 20.33 7.32
C LEU A 83 -7.37 21.59 7.47
N PRO A 84 -7.40 22.28 8.62
CA PRO A 84 -6.57 23.45 8.85
C PRO A 84 -5.08 23.11 8.86
N THR A 85 -4.30 23.69 7.94
CA THR A 85 -2.85 23.47 7.90
C THR A 85 -2.12 24.05 9.12
N SER A 86 -2.77 24.94 9.88
CA SER A 86 -2.28 25.42 11.18
C SER A 86 -2.15 24.30 12.23
N SER A 87 -2.80 23.15 12.01
CA SER A 87 -2.74 21.98 12.91
C SER A 87 -1.74 20.91 12.45
N VAL A 88 -0.92 21.19 11.42
CA VAL A 88 0.10 20.23 10.94
C VAL A 88 1.10 19.85 12.03
N ASP A 89 1.51 20.82 12.86
CA ASP A 89 2.43 20.55 13.97
C ASP A 89 1.86 19.55 14.99
N ASP A 90 0.54 19.58 15.21
CA ASP A 90 -0.14 18.63 16.09
C ASP A 90 -0.11 17.22 15.46
N GLY A 91 -0.34 17.14 14.14
CA GLY A 91 -0.22 15.91 13.37
C GLY A 91 1.20 15.33 13.40
N LEU A 92 2.22 16.18 13.27
CA LEU A 92 3.63 15.78 13.38
C LEU A 92 3.93 15.18 14.75
N ARG A 93 3.48 15.82 15.84
CA ARG A 93 3.66 15.28 17.20
C ARG A 93 2.95 13.94 17.39
N ALA A 94 1.76 13.77 16.80
CA ALA A 94 1.07 12.49 16.83
C ALA A 94 1.82 11.40 16.04
N TYR A 95 2.47 11.76 14.93
CA TYR A 95 3.22 10.83 14.07
C TYR A 95 4.47 10.24 14.75
N GLU A 96 5.09 11.00 15.66
CA GLU A 96 6.22 10.52 16.45
C GLU A 96 5.84 9.41 17.44
N ARG A 97 4.57 9.37 17.85
CA ARG A 97 4.07 8.29 18.70
C ARG A 97 3.78 7.06 17.85
N ASP A 98 4.40 5.94 18.22
CA ASP A 98 3.98 4.64 17.68
C ASP A 98 2.59 4.27 18.25
N SER A 99 1.55 4.53 17.47
CA SER A 99 0.17 4.16 17.82
C SER A 99 -0.03 2.64 17.93
N GLN A 100 0.91 1.85 17.40
CA GLN A 100 0.92 0.39 17.43
C GLN A 100 1.90 -0.17 18.47
N ALA A 101 2.48 0.68 19.33
CA ALA A 101 3.38 0.25 20.39
C ALA A 101 2.79 -0.87 21.25
N GLY A 102 3.55 -1.95 21.43
CA GLY A 102 3.12 -3.14 22.17
C GLY A 102 2.28 -4.14 21.36
N THR A 103 2.04 -3.89 20.07
CA THR A 103 1.42 -4.85 19.15
C THR A 103 2.48 -5.52 18.27
N VAL A 104 2.07 -6.55 17.52
CA VAL A 104 2.93 -7.19 16.50
C VAL A 104 3.27 -6.26 15.32
N MET A 105 2.54 -5.15 15.16
CA MET A 105 2.72 -4.15 14.10
C MET A 105 3.47 -2.90 14.59
N ALA A 106 4.05 -2.94 15.80
CA ALA A 106 4.86 -1.84 16.32
C ALA A 106 6.06 -1.58 15.39
N ARG A 107 6.42 -0.30 15.22
CA ARG A 107 7.58 0.13 14.42
C ARG A 107 8.88 -0.48 14.94
N GLU A 108 8.99 -0.53 16.26
CA GLU A 108 10.05 -1.21 16.98
C GLU A 108 9.42 -2.29 17.84
N ASN A 109 9.53 -3.54 17.40
CA ASN A 109 9.11 -4.69 18.18
C ASN A 109 10.36 -5.41 18.71
N PRO A 110 10.74 -5.27 19.99
CA PRO A 110 11.93 -5.93 20.52
C PRO A 110 11.82 -7.47 20.52
N ALA A 111 10.62 -8.04 20.45
CA ALA A 111 10.40 -9.48 20.29
C ALA A 111 10.50 -9.94 18.82
N GLN A 112 10.49 -9.01 17.88
CA GLN A 112 10.71 -9.22 16.46
C GLN A 112 11.72 -8.17 15.98
N VAL A 113 13.01 -8.40 16.27
CA VAL A 113 14.09 -7.77 15.49
C VAL A 113 13.67 -7.93 14.03
N ASN A 114 13.47 -6.82 13.30
CA ASN A 114 12.96 -6.74 11.92
C ASN A 114 13.60 -7.81 11.00
N SER A 115 13.10 -9.03 11.11
CA SER A 115 13.59 -10.23 10.44
C SER A 115 12.65 -10.62 9.30
N GLN A 116 11.65 -9.78 9.04
CA GLN A 116 10.72 -9.87 7.92
C GLN A 116 11.37 -9.37 6.62
N HIS A 117 12.61 -9.77 6.39
CA HIS A 117 13.23 -9.59 5.08
C HIS A 117 12.78 -10.75 4.19
N LEU A 118 12.35 -10.43 2.97
CA LEU A 118 12.18 -11.44 1.95
C LEU A 118 13.50 -12.17 1.77
N THR A 119 13.44 -13.50 1.72
CA THR A 119 14.58 -14.29 1.24
C THR A 119 14.92 -13.89 -0.21
N PRO A 120 16.14 -14.13 -0.70
CA PRO A 120 16.49 -13.83 -2.09
C PRO A 120 15.56 -14.48 -3.11
N ALA A 121 15.05 -15.68 -2.80
CA ALA A 121 14.09 -16.39 -3.66
C ALA A 121 12.72 -15.70 -3.68
N GLU A 122 12.19 -15.31 -2.51
CA GLU A 122 10.94 -14.56 -2.43
C GLU A 122 11.07 -13.20 -3.11
N LEU A 123 12.19 -12.48 -2.92
CA LEU A 123 12.44 -11.21 -3.59
C LEU A 123 12.44 -11.37 -5.12
N ALA A 124 13.10 -12.39 -5.65
CA ALA A 124 13.11 -12.66 -7.09
C ALA A 124 11.70 -13.00 -7.63
N ALA A 125 10.89 -13.75 -6.86
CA ALA A 125 9.51 -14.05 -7.24
C ALA A 125 8.63 -12.78 -7.26
N VAL A 126 8.73 -11.94 -6.23
CA VAL A 126 8.03 -10.65 -6.15
C VAL A 126 8.43 -9.74 -7.31
N GLN A 127 9.72 -9.62 -7.61
CA GLN A 127 10.21 -8.83 -8.74
C GLN A 127 9.64 -9.33 -10.08
N ALA A 128 9.65 -10.65 -10.31
CA ALA A 128 9.09 -11.22 -11.53
C ALA A 128 7.58 -10.97 -11.69
N ILE A 129 6.82 -10.98 -10.59
CA ILE A 129 5.39 -10.63 -10.62
C ILE A 129 5.22 -9.15 -10.99
N ILE A 130 5.98 -8.25 -10.35
CA ILE A 130 5.90 -6.80 -10.58
C ILE A 130 6.28 -6.44 -12.03
N GLU A 131 7.34 -7.04 -12.56
CA GLU A 131 7.80 -6.82 -13.95
C GLU A 131 6.76 -7.24 -15.00
N ARG A 132 5.96 -8.26 -14.70
CA ARG A 132 4.85 -8.70 -15.59
C ARG A 132 3.63 -7.79 -15.51
N HIS A 133 3.52 -6.94 -14.49
CA HIS A 133 2.34 -6.12 -14.27
C HIS A 133 2.33 -4.89 -15.20
N PRO A 134 1.35 -4.74 -16.10
CA PRO A 134 1.40 -3.75 -17.19
C PRO A 134 1.32 -2.29 -16.71
N LEU A 135 0.67 -2.05 -15.58
CA LEU A 135 0.54 -0.71 -14.99
C LEU A 135 1.75 -0.34 -14.14
N VAL A 136 2.29 -1.30 -13.38
CA VAL A 136 3.27 -1.03 -12.32
C VAL A 136 4.68 -1.21 -12.88
N GLY A 137 4.97 -2.40 -13.43
CA GLY A 137 6.17 -2.73 -14.21
C GLY A 137 7.51 -2.63 -13.49
N LYS A 138 7.58 -1.97 -12.33
CA LYS A 138 8.80 -1.75 -11.53
C LYS A 138 8.46 -1.57 -10.04
N PRO A 139 9.37 -1.92 -9.11
CA PRO A 139 9.14 -1.81 -7.67
C PRO A 139 8.87 -0.38 -7.16
N ASP A 140 9.54 0.62 -7.75
CA ASP A 140 9.40 2.04 -7.36
C ASP A 140 8.35 2.76 -8.22
N PHE A 141 7.20 2.12 -8.40
CA PHE A 141 6.08 2.72 -9.11
C PHE A 141 5.55 3.94 -8.34
N ALA A 142 5.62 5.11 -8.97
CA ALA A 142 5.00 6.32 -8.47
C ALA A 142 3.54 6.35 -8.93
N MET A 143 2.62 6.31 -7.98
CA MET A 143 1.19 6.43 -8.25
C MET A 143 0.91 7.77 -8.96
N PRO A 144 0.03 7.79 -9.98
CA PRO A 144 -0.32 9.01 -10.71
C PRO A 144 -1.15 9.96 -9.85
#